data_AF-A0A1I4M7N1-F1
#
_entry.id   AF-A0A1I4M7N1-F1
#
_cell.length_a   1.000
_cell.length_b   1.000
_cell.length_c   1.000
_cell.angle_alpha   90.00
_cell.angle_beta   90.00
_cell.angle_gamma   90.00
#
_symmetry.space_group_name_H-M   'P 1'
#
loop_
_entity.id
_entity.type
_entity.pdbx_description
1 polymer ?
#
loop_
_entity_poly.entity_id
_entity_poly.type
_entity_poly.pdbx_seq_one_letter_code
_entity_poly.pdbx_strand_id
1 'polypeptide(L)'
;MALELVLLSLFIVCVFLFLLVLWRKIKKLEQCQTKMARRLESMQKLFKDKELEQEKEEVRHHLHMKALDIRNTVYKQTKGPHPQAVHHTPQSSGYTDEYLKILFGPERAGNIIHLFLSYQTYVKTYWETEKGRIRTVFRKDTSNNGIGEVEDIQAASRDLLEQLDDTLHHFH
;
A
#
# COMPACT_ATOMS: atom_id res chain seq x y z
N MET A 1 -59.60 58.91 12.80
CA MET A 1 -58.43 59.47 13.51
C MET A 1 -57.91 58.53 14.59
N ALA A 2 -58.42 58.50 15.83
CA ALA A 2 -57.85 57.67 16.90
C ALA A 2 -57.90 56.14 16.63
N LEU A 3 -59.03 55.63 16.11
CA LEU A 3 -59.20 54.20 15.82
C LEU A 3 -58.30 53.72 14.65
N GLU A 4 -58.10 54.57 13.65
CA GLU A 4 -57.22 54.28 12.50
C GLU A 4 -55.75 54.21 12.92
N LEU A 5 -55.31 55.11 13.83
CA LEU A 5 -53.97 55.06 14.42
C LEU A 5 -53.75 53.78 15.22
N VAL A 6 -54.76 53.32 15.97
CA VAL A 6 -54.70 52.06 16.71
C VAL A 6 -54.57 50.87 15.75
N LEU A 7 -55.39 50.80 14.70
CA LEU A 7 -55.33 49.71 13.70
C LEU A 7 -53.99 49.68 12.96
N LEU A 8 -53.46 50.85 12.58
CA LEU A 8 -52.14 50.97 11.95
C LEU A 8 -51.02 50.46 12.88
N SER A 9 -51.07 50.84 14.16
CA SER A 9 -50.08 50.39 15.14
C SER A 9 -50.10 48.87 15.33
N LEU A 10 -51.29 48.28 15.37
CA LEU A 10 -51.49 46.85 15.54
C LEU A 10 -50.99 46.07 14.31
N PHE A 11 -51.23 46.62 13.11
CA PHE A 11 -50.70 46.07 11.87
C PHE A 11 -49.17 46.08 11.84
N ILE A 12 -48.53 47.20 12.22
CA ILE A 12 -47.06 47.31 12.28
C ILE A 12 -46.48 46.27 13.25
N VAL A 13 -47.08 46.10 14.43
CA VAL A 13 -46.65 45.09 15.41
C VAL A 13 -46.78 43.67 14.84
N CYS A 14 -47.88 43.35 14.16
CA CYS A 14 -48.08 42.06 13.51
C CYS A 14 -47.03 41.79 12.42
N VAL A 15 -46.73 42.78 11.58
CA VAL A 15 -45.69 42.66 10.54
C VAL A 15 -44.31 42.46 11.18
N PHE A 16 -43.98 43.21 12.23
CA PHE A 16 -42.72 43.07 12.94
C PHE A 16 -42.55 41.68 13.56
N LEU A 17 -43.59 41.15 14.23
CA LEU A 17 -43.58 39.79 14.78
C LEU A 17 -43.44 38.73 13.68
N PHE A 18 -44.12 38.92 12.54
CA PHE A 18 -44.00 38.01 11.41
C PHE A 18 -42.58 38.00 10.83
N LEU A 19 -41.96 39.17 10.65
CA LEU A 19 -40.57 39.29 10.21
C LEU A 19 -39.59 38.63 11.20
N LEU A 20 -39.81 38.78 12.51
CA LEU A 20 -39.01 38.09 13.53
C LEU A 20 -39.12 36.56 13.43
N VAL A 21 -40.31 36.03 13.18
CA VAL A 21 -40.52 34.59 12.99
C VAL A 21 -39.80 34.10 11.73
N LEU A 22 -39.91 34.83 10.61
CA LEU A 22 -39.20 34.51 9.38
C LEU A 22 -37.68 34.54 9.58
N TRP A 23 -37.17 35.57 10.25
CA TRP A 23 -35.74 35.70 10.53
C TRP A 23 -35.21 34.54 11.38
N ARG A 24 -35.95 34.14 12.43
CA ARG A 24 -35.62 32.96 13.24
C ARG A 24 -35.62 31.67 12.40
N LYS A 25 -36.58 31.50 11.48
CA LYS A 25 -36.63 30.33 10.58
C LYS A 25 -35.43 30.32 9.63
N ILE A 26 -35.08 31.45 9.03
CA ILE A 26 -33.91 31.60 8.15
C ILE A 26 -32.63 31.24 8.91
N LYS A 27 -32.44 31.79 10.12
CA LYS A 27 -31.29 31.45 10.98
C LYS A 27 -31.22 29.96 11.31
N LYS A 28 -32.36 29.32 11.59
CA LYS A 28 -32.43 27.87 11.85
C LYS A 28 -32.09 27.05 10.60
N LEU A 29 -32.50 27.49 9.41
CA LEU A 29 -32.15 26.87 8.13
C LEU A 29 -30.66 26.99 7.83
N GLU A 30 -30.06 28.17 8.00
CA GLU A 30 -28.61 28.38 7.88
C GLU A 30 -27.81 27.45 8.82
N GLN A 31 -28.24 27.33 10.07
CA GLN A 31 -27.62 26.42 11.04
C GLN A 31 -27.78 24.95 10.65
N CYS A 32 -28.92 24.56 10.05
CA CYS A 32 -29.12 23.21 9.57
C CYS A 32 -28.22 22.90 8.37
N GLN A 33 -28.15 23.83 7.42
CA GLN A 33 -27.33 23.71 6.20
C GLN A 33 -25.85 23.61 6.54
N THR A 34 -25.34 24.46 7.45
CA THR A 34 -23.94 24.40 7.91
C THR A 34 -23.62 23.10 8.66
N LYS A 35 -24.54 22.59 9.49
CA LYS A 35 -24.39 21.27 10.12
C LYS A 35 -24.35 20.14 9.09
N MET A 36 -25.20 20.19 8.08
CA MET A 36 -25.24 19.19 7.02
C MET A 36 -23.98 19.22 6.16
N ALA A 37 -23.49 20.42 5.80
CA ALA A 37 -22.23 20.60 5.08
C ALA A 37 -21.03 20.03 5.85
N ARG A 38 -20.94 20.31 7.16
CA ARG A 38 -19.89 19.74 8.02
C ARG A 38 -19.97 18.21 8.10
N ARG A 39 -21.17 17.65 8.19
CA ARG A 39 -21.37 16.19 8.18
C ARG A 39 -20.91 15.57 6.85
N LEU A 40 -21.29 16.17 5.72
CA LEU A 40 -20.83 15.73 4.40
C LEU A 40 -19.32 15.77 4.27
N GLU A 41 -18.67 16.85 4.72
CA GLU A 41 -17.20 16.96 4.71
C GLU A 41 -16.55 15.86 5.55
N SER A 42 -17.08 15.60 6.75
CA SER A 42 -16.57 14.52 7.61
C SER A 42 -16.77 13.13 6.97
N MET A 43 -17.92 12.87 6.34
CA MET A 43 -18.18 11.62 5.62
C MET A 43 -17.23 11.47 4.44
N GLN A 44 -16.99 12.54 3.67
CA GLN A 44 -16.06 12.50 2.55
C GLN A 44 -14.63 12.16 3.00
N LYS A 45 -14.17 12.71 4.13
CA LYS A 45 -12.88 12.35 4.73
C LYS A 45 -12.85 10.87 5.11
N LEU A 46 -13.89 10.38 5.81
CA LEU A 46 -14.00 8.98 6.19
C LEU A 46 -13.99 8.02 4.98
N PHE A 47 -14.65 8.39 3.88
CA PHE A 47 -14.61 7.58 2.66
C PHE A 47 -13.22 7.55 2.03
N LYS A 48 -12.53 8.69 1.95
CA LYS A 48 -11.14 8.75 1.46
C LYS A 48 -10.19 7.93 2.32
N ASP A 49 -10.31 8.02 3.64
CA ASP A 49 -9.48 7.25 4.57
C ASP A 49 -9.75 5.75 4.42
N LYS A 50 -11.01 5.36 4.23
CA LYS A 50 -11.39 3.97 3.99
C LYS A 50 -10.87 3.44 2.65
N GLU A 51 -10.97 4.22 1.58
CA GLU A 51 -10.44 3.88 0.26
C GLU A 51 -8.92 3.68 0.33
N LEU A 52 -8.21 4.59 1.00
CA LEU A 52 -6.76 4.49 1.19
C LEU A 52 -6.36 3.24 2.00
N GLU A 53 -7.07 2.94 3.08
CA GLU A 53 -6.79 1.72 3.87
C GLU A 53 -7.12 0.44 3.11
N GLN A 54 -8.17 0.45 2.27
CA GLN A 54 -8.47 -0.68 1.39
C GLN A 54 -7.36 -0.90 0.34
N GLU A 55 -6.93 0.17 -0.34
CA GLU A 55 -5.82 0.13 -1.30
C GLU A 55 -4.54 -0.40 -0.64
N LYS A 56 -4.22 0.10 0.56
CA LYS A 56 -3.07 -0.33 1.34
C LYS A 56 -3.13 -1.83 1.69
N GLU A 57 -4.31 -2.36 2.01
CA GLU A 57 -4.48 -3.79 2.29
C GLU A 57 -4.30 -4.65 1.03
N GLU A 58 -4.89 -4.22 -0.10
CA GLU A 58 -4.75 -4.91 -1.39
C GLU A 58 -3.29 -4.96 -1.84
N VAL A 59 -2.58 -3.83 -1.76
CA VAL A 59 -1.15 -3.75 -2.07
C VAL A 59 -0.32 -4.60 -1.11
N ARG A 60 -0.63 -4.56 0.20
CA ARG A 60 0.08 -5.39 1.20
C ARG A 60 -0.07 -6.87 0.87
N HIS A 61 -1.29 -7.32 0.59
CA HIS A 61 -1.56 -8.71 0.27
C HIS A 61 -0.81 -9.14 -1.00
N HIS A 62 -0.85 -8.32 -2.05
CA HIS A 62 -0.14 -8.61 -3.30
C HIS A 62 1.39 -8.70 -3.10
N LEU A 63 1.98 -7.76 -2.37
CA LEU A 63 3.41 -7.79 -2.04
C LEU A 63 3.78 -9.02 -1.21
N HIS A 64 2.95 -9.38 -0.25
CA HIS A 64 3.15 -10.55 0.59
C HIS A 64 3.14 -11.85 -0.24
N MET A 65 2.17 -12.00 -1.16
CA MET A 65 2.12 -13.15 -2.07
C MET A 65 3.38 -13.26 -2.92
N LYS A 66 3.85 -12.14 -3.50
CA LYS A 66 5.10 -12.11 -4.26
C LYS A 66 6.33 -12.48 -3.42
N ALA A 67 6.40 -11.98 -2.19
CA ALA A 67 7.51 -12.27 -1.29
C ALA A 67 7.53 -13.76 -0.89
N LEU A 68 6.36 -14.37 -0.68
CA LEU A 68 6.23 -15.81 -0.46
C LEU A 68 6.66 -16.62 -1.69
N ASP A 69 6.31 -16.17 -2.90
CA ASP A 69 6.76 -16.82 -4.14
C ASP A 69 8.29 -16.78 -4.28
N ILE A 70 8.91 -15.63 -3.99
CA ILE A 70 10.37 -15.48 -3.95
C ILE A 70 10.98 -16.44 -2.93
N ARG A 71 10.49 -16.41 -1.68
CA ARG A 71 10.95 -17.29 -0.61
C ARG A 71 10.87 -18.77 -1.01
N ASN A 72 9.73 -19.19 -1.57
CA ASN A 72 9.52 -20.57 -2.02
C ASN A 72 10.47 -20.96 -3.16
N THR A 73 10.73 -20.05 -4.10
CA THR A 73 11.70 -20.27 -5.16
C THR A 73 13.11 -20.41 -4.64
N VAL A 74 13.54 -19.54 -3.71
CA VAL A 74 14.85 -19.62 -3.06
C VAL A 74 14.98 -20.91 -2.25
N TYR A 75 13.95 -21.30 -1.50
CA TYR A 75 13.92 -22.56 -0.77
C TYR A 75 14.13 -23.78 -1.69
N LYS A 76 13.51 -23.81 -2.88
CA LYS A 76 13.77 -24.88 -3.86
C LYS A 76 15.23 -24.95 -4.28
N GLN A 77 15.90 -23.79 -4.39
CA GLN A 77 17.31 -23.72 -4.78
C GLN A 77 18.25 -24.31 -3.71
N THR A 78 17.85 -24.28 -2.43
CA THR A 78 18.62 -24.94 -1.35
C THR A 78 18.74 -26.46 -1.54
N LYS A 79 17.81 -27.07 -2.28
CA LYS A 79 17.80 -28.51 -2.59
C LYS A 79 18.51 -28.84 -3.90
N GLY A 80 18.75 -27.85 -4.75
CA GLY A 80 19.40 -27.99 -6.05
C GLY A 80 18.88 -26.97 -7.06
N PRO A 81 19.53 -26.84 -8.23
CA PRO A 81 19.19 -25.77 -9.18
C PRO A 81 17.87 -26.04 -9.91
N HIS A 82 16.93 -25.11 -9.82
CA HIS A 82 15.65 -25.09 -10.52
C HIS A 82 15.50 -23.81 -11.35
N PRO A 83 16.11 -23.72 -12.55
CA PRO A 83 16.07 -22.52 -13.40
C PRO A 83 14.66 -22.04 -13.74
N GLN A 84 13.75 -22.98 -13.97
CA GLN A 84 12.36 -22.67 -14.31
C GLN A 84 11.63 -21.99 -13.15
N ALA A 85 11.96 -22.30 -11.89
CA ALA A 85 11.38 -21.59 -10.76
C ALA A 85 11.86 -20.13 -10.74
N VAL A 86 13.16 -19.91 -10.92
CA VAL A 86 13.77 -18.57 -10.96
C VAL A 86 13.22 -17.72 -12.11
N HIS A 87 13.04 -18.32 -13.29
CA HIS A 87 12.51 -17.63 -14.46
C HIS A 87 11.08 -17.09 -14.28
N HIS A 88 10.21 -17.83 -13.58
CA HIS A 88 8.80 -17.44 -13.41
C HIS A 88 8.55 -16.60 -12.15
N THR A 89 9.52 -16.49 -11.24
CA THR A 89 9.36 -15.71 -10.02
C THR A 89 9.52 -14.22 -10.29
N PRO A 90 8.62 -13.37 -9.74
CA PRO A 90 8.71 -11.92 -9.92
C PRO A 90 10.01 -11.38 -9.31
N GLN A 91 10.72 -10.55 -10.07
CA GLN A 91 11.95 -9.90 -9.60
C GLN A 91 11.71 -8.49 -9.05
N SER A 92 10.50 -7.95 -9.20
CA SER A 92 10.14 -6.61 -8.73
C SER A 92 8.79 -6.60 -8.02
N SER A 93 8.65 -5.62 -7.13
CA SER A 93 7.39 -5.31 -6.44
C SER A 93 6.29 -4.96 -7.44
N GLY A 94 6.63 -4.26 -8.53
CA GLY A 94 5.69 -3.67 -9.48
C GLY A 94 5.18 -2.28 -9.06
N TYR A 95 5.76 -1.70 -8.00
CA TYR A 95 5.40 -0.41 -7.45
C TYR A 95 6.63 0.49 -7.33
N THR A 96 6.44 1.81 -7.42
CA THR A 96 7.54 2.77 -7.22
C THR A 96 7.85 2.96 -5.73
N ASP A 97 9.09 3.32 -5.42
CA ASP A 97 9.55 3.57 -4.05
C ASP A 97 8.72 4.67 -3.38
N GLU A 98 8.39 5.74 -4.11
CA GLU A 98 7.58 6.85 -3.59
C GLU A 98 6.18 6.39 -3.20
N TYR A 99 5.56 5.55 -4.03
CA TYR A 99 4.22 5.03 -3.77
C TYR A 99 4.20 4.11 -2.54
N LEU A 100 5.20 3.23 -2.41
CA LEU A 100 5.33 2.37 -1.23
C LEU A 100 5.57 3.19 0.05
N LYS A 101 6.37 4.26 -0.03
CA LYS A 101 6.61 5.17 1.11
C LYS A 101 5.34 5.91 1.53
N ILE A 102 4.50 6.30 0.58
CA ILE A 102 3.19 6.94 0.87
C ILE A 102 2.27 5.95 1.58
N LEU A 103 2.17 4.71 1.11
CA LEU A 103 1.24 3.73 1.67
C LEU A 103 1.68 3.13 3.02
N PHE A 104 2.96 2.82 3.17
CA PHE A 104 3.47 2.04 4.31
C PHE A 104 4.42 2.81 5.23
N GLY A 105 4.84 4.01 4.84
CA GLY A 105 5.89 4.76 5.51
C GLY A 105 7.29 4.35 5.07
N PRO A 106 8.32 5.16 5.39
CA PRO A 106 9.66 5.01 4.84
C PRO A 106 10.36 3.71 5.28
N GLU A 107 10.19 3.32 6.54
CA GLU A 107 10.83 2.13 7.11
C GLU A 107 10.33 0.83 6.48
N ARG A 108 9.00 0.62 6.49
CA ARG A 108 8.39 -0.58 5.89
C ARG A 108 8.59 -0.64 4.38
N ALA A 109 8.48 0.50 3.69
CA ALA A 109 8.80 0.56 2.27
C ALA A 109 10.25 0.16 2.01
N GLY A 110 11.19 0.61 2.85
CA GLY A 110 12.60 0.21 2.80
C GLY A 110 12.80 -1.30 2.89
N ASN A 111 12.13 -1.96 3.84
CA ASN A 111 12.20 -3.42 4.00
C ASN A 111 11.63 -4.17 2.79
N ILE A 112 10.49 -3.70 2.25
CA ILE A 112 9.90 -4.26 1.02
C ILE A 112 10.88 -4.12 -0.15
N ILE A 113 11.44 -2.93 -0.35
CA ILE A 113 12.38 -2.66 -1.44
C ILE A 113 13.63 -3.54 -1.29
N HIS A 114 14.18 -3.63 -0.09
CA HIS A 114 15.35 -4.45 0.22
C HIS A 114 15.10 -5.92 -0.12
N LEU A 115 13.92 -6.48 0.21
CA LEU A 115 13.56 -7.87 -0.12
C LEU A 115 13.69 -8.16 -1.63
N PHE A 116 13.10 -7.30 -2.47
CA PHE A 116 13.16 -7.48 -3.93
C PHE A 116 14.56 -7.25 -4.48
N LEU A 117 15.30 -6.27 -3.96
CA LEU A 117 16.69 -5.99 -4.36
C LEU A 117 17.64 -7.14 -4.01
N SER A 118 17.50 -7.74 -2.83
CA SER A 118 18.30 -8.90 -2.43
C SER A 118 18.05 -10.09 -3.35
N TYR A 119 16.78 -10.36 -3.69
CA TYR A 119 16.46 -11.40 -4.66
C TYR A 119 16.99 -11.09 -6.07
N GLN A 120 16.82 -9.85 -6.55
CA GLN A 120 17.34 -9.44 -7.86
C GLN A 120 18.86 -9.58 -7.94
N THR A 121 19.58 -9.18 -6.87
CA THR A 121 21.04 -9.31 -6.77
C THR A 121 21.47 -10.76 -6.82
N TYR A 122 20.76 -11.63 -6.10
CA TYR A 122 20.96 -13.07 -6.14
C TYR A 122 20.76 -13.66 -7.54
N VAL A 123 19.66 -13.29 -8.22
CA VAL A 123 19.40 -13.75 -9.60
C VAL A 123 20.49 -13.27 -10.55
N LYS A 124 20.85 -11.99 -10.48
CA LYS A 124 21.90 -11.41 -11.32
C LYS A 124 23.27 -12.07 -11.12
N THR A 125 23.61 -12.42 -9.87
CA THR A 125 24.93 -12.96 -9.53
C THR A 125 25.05 -14.44 -9.90
N TYR A 126 24.03 -15.24 -9.58
CA TYR A 126 24.12 -16.71 -9.66
C TYR A 126 23.36 -17.32 -10.83
N TRP A 127 22.36 -16.63 -11.35
CA TRP A 127 21.43 -17.18 -12.34
C TRP A 127 21.52 -16.50 -13.70
N GLU A 128 21.88 -15.22 -13.78
CA GLU A 128 22.00 -14.55 -15.07
C GLU A 128 23.33 -14.88 -15.78
N THR A 129 23.24 -14.92 -17.10
CA THR A 129 24.40 -14.97 -18.00
C THR A 129 24.80 -13.55 -18.38
N GLU A 130 25.97 -13.38 -19.00
CA GLU A 130 26.41 -12.08 -19.54
C GLU A 130 25.42 -11.46 -20.55
N LYS A 131 24.56 -12.30 -21.14
CA LYS A 131 23.50 -11.90 -22.08
C LYS A 131 22.15 -11.59 -21.40
N GLY A 132 22.10 -11.58 -20.06
CA GLY A 132 20.88 -11.33 -19.27
C GLY A 132 19.86 -12.47 -19.32
N ARG A 133 20.25 -13.68 -19.74
CA ARG A 133 19.37 -14.87 -19.73
C ARG A 133 19.60 -15.71 -18.49
N ILE A 134 18.55 -16.35 -17.97
CA ILE A 134 18.66 -17.32 -16.88
C ILE A 134 19.43 -18.56 -17.35
N ARG A 135 20.48 -18.91 -16.60
CA ARG A 135 21.35 -20.06 -16.80
C ARG A 135 20.59 -21.34 -16.47
N THR A 136 20.70 -22.33 -17.35
CA THR A 136 20.06 -23.64 -17.20
C THR A 136 21.05 -24.80 -17.02
N VAL A 137 22.33 -24.56 -17.30
CA VAL A 137 23.41 -25.55 -17.22
C VAL A 137 24.42 -25.08 -16.18
N PHE A 138 24.67 -25.91 -15.17
CA PHE A 138 25.62 -25.66 -14.09
C PHE A 138 26.73 -26.69 -14.13
N ARG A 139 27.96 -26.25 -13.91
CA ARG A 139 29.12 -27.14 -13.86
C ARG A 139 29.13 -27.85 -12.51
N LYS A 140 29.04 -29.17 -12.54
CA LYS A 140 29.35 -30.00 -11.39
C LYS A 140 30.86 -30.18 -11.37
N ASP A 141 31.54 -29.66 -10.35
CA ASP A 141 32.96 -29.93 -10.20
C ASP A 141 33.13 -31.44 -9.87
N THR A 142 33.93 -32.12 -10.69
CA THR A 142 34.31 -33.52 -10.51
C THR A 142 35.76 -33.64 -10.04
N SER A 143 36.46 -32.51 -9.89
CA SER A 143 37.82 -32.45 -9.38
C SER A 143 37.80 -32.22 -7.87
N ASN A 144 38.67 -32.92 -7.15
CA ASN A 144 38.63 -33.07 -5.68
C ASN A 144 38.86 -31.77 -4.85
N ASN A 145 38.98 -30.60 -5.48
CA ASN A 145 39.55 -29.39 -4.86
C ASN A 145 38.72 -28.09 -5.05
N GLY A 146 37.54 -28.12 -5.70
CA GLY A 146 36.70 -26.93 -5.89
C GLY A 146 35.27 -27.12 -5.41
N ILE A 147 34.66 -26.05 -4.87
CA ILE A 147 33.21 -25.99 -4.63
C ILE A 147 32.55 -25.86 -6.00
N GLY A 148 31.63 -26.77 -6.32
CA GLY A 148 30.92 -26.73 -7.61
C GLY A 148 29.93 -25.57 -7.67
N GLU A 149 29.62 -25.06 -8.86
CA GLU A 149 28.64 -23.97 -9.04
C GLU A 149 27.28 -24.27 -8.37
N VAL A 150 26.91 -25.55 -8.33
CA VAL A 150 25.68 -26.03 -7.66
C VAL A 150 25.74 -25.82 -6.15
N GLU A 151 26.88 -26.08 -5.53
CA GLU A 151 27.08 -25.95 -4.09
C GLU A 151 27.12 -24.48 -3.68
N ASP A 152 27.75 -23.62 -4.51
CA ASP A 152 27.73 -22.17 -4.35
C ASP A 152 26.31 -21.61 -4.37
N ILE A 153 25.50 -22.03 -5.36
CA ILE A 153 24.09 -21.64 -5.45
C ILE A 153 23.32 -22.10 -4.22
N GLN A 154 23.51 -23.35 -3.78
CA GLN A 154 22.83 -23.87 -2.60
C GLN A 154 23.23 -23.12 -1.33
N ALA A 155 24.50 -22.75 -1.18
CA ALA A 155 24.99 -21.96 -0.05
C ALA A 155 24.38 -20.56 -0.08
N ALA A 156 24.50 -19.83 -1.19
CA ALA A 156 23.91 -18.51 -1.36
C ALA A 156 22.38 -18.52 -1.18
N SER A 157 21.71 -19.61 -1.57
CA SER A 157 20.27 -19.77 -1.37
C SER A 157 19.89 -19.90 0.10
N ARG A 158 20.71 -20.57 0.92
CA ARG A 158 20.47 -20.68 2.37
C ARG A 158 20.64 -19.34 3.05
N ASP A 159 21.71 -18.62 2.71
CA ASP A 159 21.99 -17.29 3.26
C ASP A 159 20.89 -16.30 2.90
N LEU A 160 20.45 -16.30 1.63
CA LEU A 160 19.34 -15.46 1.19
C LEU A 160 18.03 -15.87 1.88
N LEU A 161 17.75 -17.17 2.04
CA LEU A 161 16.52 -17.62 2.68
C LEU A 161 16.41 -17.12 4.12
N GLU A 162 17.52 -17.12 4.87
CA GLU A 162 17.56 -16.57 6.24
C GLU A 162 17.25 -15.07 6.24
N GLN A 163 17.86 -14.30 5.33
CA GLN A 163 17.58 -12.87 5.18
C GLN A 163 16.12 -12.58 4.80
N LEU A 164 15.54 -13.39 3.91
CA LEU A 164 14.14 -13.27 3.49
C LEU A 164 13.19 -13.59 4.64
N ASP A 165 13.49 -14.59 5.46
CA ASP A 165 12.68 -14.97 6.61
C ASP A 165 12.68 -13.87 7.68
N ASP A 166 13.84 -13.27 7.95
CA ASP A 166 13.96 -12.11 8.84
C ASP A 166 13.16 -10.90 8.30
N THR A 167 13.31 -10.60 7.01
CA THR A 167 12.58 -9.48 6.39
C THR A 167 11.06 -9.70 6.41
N LEU A 168 10.60 -10.92 6.14
CA LEU A 168 9.18 -11.28 6.15
C LEU A 168 8.57 -11.26 7.56
N HIS A 169 9.35 -11.52 8.60
CA HIS A 169 8.86 -11.37 9.97
C HIS A 169 8.40 -9.93 10.27
N HIS A 170 9.09 -8.95 9.67
CA HIS A 170 8.82 -7.52 9.81
C HIS A 170 7.79 -6.96 8.80
N PHE A 171 7.16 -7.83 7.98
CA PHE A 171 6.09 -7.41 7.05
C PHE A 171 4.72 -7.23 7.73
N HIS A 172 4.53 -7.78 8.94
CA HIS A 172 3.33 -7.62 9.76
C HIS A 172 3.40 -6.36 10.63
#